data_AF-G3IGM2-F1
#
_entry.id   AF-G3IGM2-F1
#
_cell.length_a   1.000
_cell.length_b   1.000
_cell.length_c   1.000
_cell.angle_alpha   90.00
_cell.angle_beta   90.00
_cell.angle_gamma   90.00
#
_symmetry.space_group_name_H-M   'P 1'
#
loop_
_entity.id
_entity.type
_entity.pdbx_description
1 polymer ?
#
loop_
_entity_poly.entity_id
_entity_poly.type
_entity_poly.pdbx_seq_one_letter_code
_entity_poly.pdbx_strand_id
1 'polypeptide(L)'
;MDSTTVNYFALFEVINHSFVRKLAPNEFPHKLYVQNYTSAVPGTCLTIRKWLFTTEEEILLNDNDLAVTYFFHQAVDDVKKGYIKAEEKSYQLQKLYEQRKMVMYLNMLRTCEGYNEIIFPHCACDSRRKGHVITAISITHFKLHACTEEGQLENQVIAFEWDEMQRWDTDEEGMAFCFEYARGEKKPRWVKIFTPYFNYMHECFERVFCELKWRKENIFQMARSQQRDVAT
;
A
#
# COMPACT_ATOMS: atom_id res chain seq x y z
N MET A 1 6.34 9.74 19.48
CA MET A 1 6.92 9.45 18.15
C MET A 1 7.71 10.67 17.77
N ASP A 2 9.00 10.51 17.42
CA ASP A 2 9.85 11.63 17.00
C ASP A 2 9.45 12.15 15.61
N SER A 3 9.93 13.35 15.25
CA SER A 3 9.57 14.04 14.01
C SER A 3 9.89 13.26 12.74
N THR A 4 10.90 12.39 12.78
CA THR A 4 11.30 11.57 11.63
C THR A 4 10.36 10.39 11.50
N THR A 5 10.10 9.68 12.60
CA THR A 5 9.25 8.49 12.61
C THR A 5 7.80 8.79 12.23
N VAL A 6 7.27 9.97 12.58
CA VAL A 6 5.90 10.39 12.23
C VAL A 6 5.64 10.35 10.71
N ASN A 7 6.66 10.57 9.87
CA ASN A 7 6.50 10.58 8.40
C ASN A 7 6.25 9.19 7.79
N TYR A 8 6.38 8.12 8.58
CA TYR A 8 6.08 6.74 8.18
C TYR A 8 4.70 6.26 8.62
N PHE A 9 3.90 7.15 9.20
CA PHE A 9 2.54 6.87 9.63
C PHE A 9 1.61 7.94 9.08
N ALA A 10 0.35 7.55 8.88
CA ALA A 10 -0.71 8.48 8.57
C ALA A 10 -1.99 8.10 9.31
N LEU A 11 -2.93 9.05 9.35
CA LEU A 11 -4.27 8.80 9.85
C LEU A 11 -5.16 8.35 8.70
N PHE A 12 -5.95 7.31 8.95
CA PHE A 12 -6.84 6.69 7.99
C PHE A 12 -8.27 6.65 8.51
N GLU A 13 -9.23 6.80 7.59
CA GLU A 13 -10.63 6.53 7.84
C GLU A 13 -10.90 5.05 7.53
N VAL A 14 -11.58 4.39 8.45
CA VAL A 14 -12.05 3.02 8.26
C VAL A 14 -13.36 3.09 7.50
N ILE A 15 -13.33 2.70 6.23
CA ILE A 15 -14.51 2.73 5.35
C ILE A 15 -15.39 1.52 5.62
N ASN A 16 -14.78 0.34 5.72
CA ASN A 16 -15.45 -0.91 6.06
C ASN A 16 -14.43 -1.90 6.66
N HIS A 17 -14.83 -3.15 6.88
CA HIS A 17 -13.97 -4.17 7.48
C HIS A 17 -12.74 -4.54 6.63
N SER A 18 -12.80 -4.27 5.31
CA SER A 18 -11.80 -4.69 4.33
C SER A 18 -10.99 -3.52 3.73
N PHE A 19 -11.36 -2.27 3.96
CA PHE A 19 -10.74 -1.11 3.32
C PHE A 19 -10.64 0.12 4.23
N VAL A 20 -9.51 0.82 4.11
CA VAL A 20 -9.22 2.09 4.78
C VAL A 20 -8.66 3.08 3.75
N ARG A 21 -8.94 4.37 3.93
CA ARG A 21 -8.37 5.44 3.10
C ARG A 21 -7.58 6.42 3.93
N LYS A 22 -6.48 6.94 3.42
CA LYS A 22 -5.72 7.99 4.10
C LYS A 22 -6.57 9.28 4.14
N LEU A 23 -6.52 9.99 5.26
CA LEU A 23 -7.14 11.32 5.34
C LEU A 23 -6.33 12.32 4.51
N ALA A 24 -7.03 13.16 3.77
CA ALA A 24 -6.44 14.31 3.10
C ALA A 24 -6.11 15.42 4.12
N PRO A 25 -5.13 16.30 3.83
CA PRO A 25 -4.70 17.34 4.77
C PRO A 25 -5.79 18.35 5.17
N ASN A 26 -6.81 18.52 4.32
CA ASN A 26 -7.95 19.43 4.53
C ASN A 26 -9.14 18.74 5.23
N GLU A 27 -9.05 17.45 5.55
CA GLU A 27 -10.08 16.72 6.29
C GLU A 27 -9.86 16.85 7.80
N PHE A 28 -10.96 16.99 8.53
CA PHE A 28 -10.94 17.18 9.99
C PHE A 28 -11.30 15.88 10.70
N PRO A 29 -10.37 15.22 11.41
CA PRO A 29 -10.61 13.92 12.04
C PRO A 29 -11.81 13.91 12.99
N HIS A 30 -11.95 14.95 13.81
CA HIS A 30 -13.08 15.07 14.74
C HIS A 30 -14.43 15.11 14.02
N LYS A 31 -14.51 15.80 12.87
CA LYS A 31 -15.74 15.88 12.07
C LYS A 31 -16.12 14.52 11.51
N LEU A 32 -15.15 13.79 10.95
CA LEU A 32 -15.36 12.42 10.44
C LEU A 32 -15.80 11.48 11.57
N TYR A 33 -15.18 11.59 12.75
CA TYR A 33 -15.55 10.80 13.91
C TYR A 33 -17.01 11.04 14.33
N VAL A 34 -17.43 12.30 14.48
CA VAL A 34 -18.81 12.64 14.86
C VAL A 34 -19.82 12.19 13.81
N GLN A 35 -19.51 12.32 12.52
CA GLN A 35 -20.40 11.90 11.43
C GLN A 35 -20.61 10.38 11.39
N ASN A 36 -19.54 9.61 11.63
CA ASN A 36 -19.58 8.16 11.56
C ASN A 36 -19.98 7.49 12.89
N TYR A 37 -20.04 8.24 13.99
CA TYR A 37 -20.35 7.72 15.33
C TYR A 37 -21.67 6.96 15.42
N THR A 38 -22.68 7.35 14.63
CA THR A 38 -24.01 6.73 14.60
C THR A 38 -24.20 5.72 13.46
N SER A 39 -23.21 5.58 12.57
CA SER A 39 -23.25 4.63 11.47
C SER A 39 -22.90 3.24 12.01
N ALA A 40 -23.78 2.26 11.76
CA ALA A 40 -23.88 0.98 12.46
C ALA A 40 -22.71 -0.02 12.27
N VAL A 41 -21.48 0.43 12.01
CA VAL A 41 -20.28 -0.43 12.02
C VAL A 41 -19.75 -0.49 13.46
N PRO A 42 -19.76 -1.66 14.13
CA PRO A 42 -19.13 -1.80 15.43
C PRO A 42 -17.62 -1.56 15.30
N GLY A 43 -17.10 -0.46 15.86
CA GLY A 43 -15.65 -0.21 15.88
C GLY A 43 -15.24 1.25 15.84
N THR A 44 -13.95 1.47 15.58
CA THR A 44 -13.37 2.80 15.35
C THR A 44 -13.51 3.19 13.87
N CYS A 45 -13.88 4.44 13.59
CA CYS A 45 -13.91 4.99 12.24
C CYS A 45 -12.56 5.61 11.81
N LEU A 46 -11.59 5.69 12.72
CA LEU A 46 -10.26 6.23 12.47
C LEU A 46 -9.18 5.27 12.97
N THR A 47 -8.06 5.20 12.26
CA THR A 47 -6.92 4.37 12.64
C THR A 47 -5.60 4.98 12.19
N ILE A 48 -4.54 4.79 12.97
CA ILE A 48 -3.18 5.14 12.56
C ILE A 48 -2.57 3.89 11.93
N ARG A 49 -2.05 4.02 10.71
CA ARG A 49 -1.37 2.92 10.01
C ARG A 49 -0.07 3.41 9.40
N LYS A 50 0.81 2.44 9.14
CA LYS A 50 2.03 2.63 8.37
C LYS A 50 1.69 3.23 7.00
N TRP A 51 2.37 4.30 6.65
CA TRP A 51 2.37 4.96 5.34
C TRP A 51 3.76 4.82 4.71
N LEU A 52 4.09 3.58 4.39
CA LEU A 52 5.40 3.18 3.87
C LEU A 52 5.23 1.89 3.07
N PHE A 53 5.74 1.89 1.84
CA PHE A 53 5.66 0.75 0.92
C PHE A 53 6.96 -0.06 0.87
N THR A 54 8.11 0.61 0.92
CA THR A 54 9.46 0.03 0.88
C THR A 54 9.78 -0.71 2.18
N THR A 55 10.19 -1.97 2.04
CA THR A 55 10.63 -2.78 3.17
C THR A 55 12.01 -2.38 3.69
N GLU A 56 12.86 -1.82 2.83
CA GLU A 56 14.22 -1.40 3.16
C GLU A 56 14.22 -0.21 4.11
N GLU A 57 13.41 0.82 3.83
CA GLU A 57 13.19 1.95 4.75
C GLU A 57 12.54 1.49 6.05
N GLU A 58 11.61 0.53 5.98
CA GLU A 58 10.98 -0.02 7.17
C GLU A 58 11.99 -0.71 8.09
N ILE A 59 12.99 -1.39 7.52
CA ILE A 59 14.08 -2.05 8.26
C ILE A 59 14.95 -1.02 8.99
N LEU A 60 15.15 0.19 8.44
CA LEU A 60 15.88 1.26 9.11
C LEU A 60 15.21 1.72 10.42
N LEU A 61 13.93 1.40 10.61
CA LEU A 61 13.17 1.69 11.82
C LEU A 61 13.18 0.55 12.85
N ASN A 62 13.93 -0.52 12.62
CA ASN A 62 13.98 -1.67 13.53
C ASN A 62 14.56 -1.32 14.92
N ASP A 63 15.36 -0.25 15.02
CA ASP A 63 15.91 0.23 16.30
C ASP A 63 14.93 1.18 17.04
N ASN A 64 13.76 1.45 16.45
CA ASN A 64 12.70 2.24 17.09
C ASN A 64 11.59 1.31 17.62
N ASP A 65 11.63 1.02 18.91
CA ASP A 65 10.68 0.13 19.60
C ASP A 65 9.21 0.48 19.33
N LEU A 66 8.88 1.77 19.27
CA LEU A 66 7.51 2.22 19.02
C LEU A 66 7.09 1.92 17.59
N ALA A 67 7.94 2.21 16.61
CA ALA A 67 7.65 1.92 15.20
C ALA A 67 7.48 0.41 14.97
N VAL A 68 8.41 -0.40 15.50
CA VAL A 68 8.35 -1.87 15.44
C VAL A 68 7.06 -2.39 16.06
N THR A 69 6.66 -1.85 17.22
CA THR A 69 5.42 -2.24 17.89
C THR A 69 4.20 -1.98 17.01
N TYR A 70 4.09 -0.78 16.41
CA TYR A 70 2.98 -0.47 15.49
C TYR A 70 2.99 -1.35 14.25
N PHE A 71 4.15 -1.54 13.61
CA PHE A 71 4.26 -2.39 12.41
C PHE A 71 3.89 -3.84 12.72
N PHE A 72 4.34 -4.36 13.85
CA PHE A 72 4.01 -5.72 14.28
C PHE A 72 2.52 -5.91 14.48
N HIS A 73 1.86 -5.03 15.24
CA HIS A 73 0.42 -5.14 15.49
C HIS A 73 -0.42 -4.95 14.23
N GLN A 74 -0.03 -4.03 13.36
CA GLN A 74 -0.67 -3.87 12.04
C GLN A 74 -0.50 -5.15 11.21
N ALA A 75 0.71 -5.71 11.11
CA ALA A 75 0.98 -6.90 10.31
C ALA A 75 0.22 -8.14 10.82
N VAL A 76 0.08 -8.28 12.15
CA VAL A 76 -0.74 -9.34 12.76
C VAL A 76 -2.22 -9.20 12.35
N ASP A 77 -2.76 -7.98 12.35
CA ASP A 77 -4.13 -7.71 11.91
C ASP A 77 -4.29 -7.98 10.40
N ASP A 78 -3.32 -7.58 9.60
CA ASP A 78 -3.34 -7.76 8.14
C ASP A 78 -3.26 -9.25 7.73
N VAL A 79 -2.52 -10.07 8.47
CA VAL A 79 -2.55 -11.55 8.31
C VAL A 79 -3.92 -12.12 8.69
N LYS A 80 -4.49 -11.69 9.82
CA LYS A 80 -5.82 -12.17 10.26
C LYS A 80 -6.94 -11.83 9.27
N LYS A 81 -6.83 -10.68 8.60
CA LYS A 81 -7.76 -10.23 7.56
C LYS A 81 -7.51 -10.86 6.20
N GLY A 82 -6.43 -11.64 6.05
CA GLY A 82 -6.08 -12.30 4.79
C GLY A 82 -5.48 -11.34 3.74
N TYR A 83 -5.05 -10.15 4.12
CA TYR A 83 -4.36 -9.24 3.20
C TYR A 83 -2.95 -9.73 2.87
N ILE A 84 -2.30 -10.40 3.83
CA ILE A 84 -0.97 -10.98 3.66
C ILE A 84 -1.13 -12.50 3.61
N LYS A 85 -0.75 -13.12 2.50
CA LYS A 85 -0.78 -14.57 2.33
C LYS A 85 0.40 -15.19 3.05
N ALA A 86 0.13 -15.81 4.20
CA ALA A 86 1.14 -16.30 5.13
C ALA A 86 0.84 -17.72 5.64
N GLU A 87 -0.03 -18.47 4.96
CA GLU A 87 -0.52 -19.79 5.34
C GLU A 87 0.64 -20.78 5.51
N GLU A 88 1.59 -20.77 4.58
CA GLU A 88 2.79 -21.62 4.60
C GLU A 88 3.74 -21.34 5.79
N LYS A 89 3.65 -20.14 6.38
CA LYS A 89 4.51 -19.68 7.49
C LYS A 89 3.75 -19.59 8.81
N SER A 90 2.47 -19.98 8.84
CA SER A 90 1.55 -19.83 9.98
C SER A 90 2.12 -20.34 11.30
N TYR A 91 2.67 -21.56 11.34
CA TYR A 91 3.27 -22.15 12.53
C TYR A 91 4.47 -21.33 13.06
N GLN A 92 5.37 -20.91 12.16
CA GLN A 92 6.55 -20.13 12.53
C GLN A 92 6.17 -18.74 13.05
N LEU A 93 5.21 -18.10 12.38
CA LEU A 93 4.65 -16.80 12.78
C LEU A 93 3.99 -16.88 14.16
N GLN A 94 3.20 -17.93 14.44
CA GLN A 94 2.59 -18.14 15.75
C GLN A 94 3.65 -18.25 16.86
N LYS A 95 4.69 -19.06 16.63
CA LYS A 95 5.80 -19.19 17.59
C LYS A 95 6.50 -17.86 17.85
N LEU A 96 6.76 -17.06 16.80
CA LEU A 96 7.37 -15.74 16.93
C LEU A 96 6.48 -14.75 17.69
N TYR A 97 5.16 -14.81 17.47
CA TYR A 97 4.16 -14.02 18.19
C TYR A 97 4.16 -14.34 19.69
N GLU A 98 4.09 -15.62 20.06
CA GLU A 98 4.11 -16.10 21.46
C GLU A 98 5.41 -15.70 22.17
N GLN A 99 6.55 -15.76 21.47
CA GLN A 99 7.85 -15.36 21.98
C GLN A 99 8.09 -13.85 21.98
N ARG A 100 7.12 -13.04 21.51
CA ARG A 100 7.23 -11.57 21.35
C ARG A 100 8.44 -11.14 20.51
N LYS A 101 8.86 -11.95 19.54
CA LYS A 101 9.99 -11.66 18.64
C LYS A 101 9.52 -10.81 17.45
N MET A 102 9.13 -9.56 17.72
CA MET A 102 8.46 -8.67 16.76
C MET A 102 9.28 -8.44 15.48
N VAL A 103 10.57 -8.11 15.59
CA VAL A 103 11.43 -7.87 14.41
C VAL A 103 11.56 -9.13 13.54
N MET A 104 11.73 -10.30 14.16
CA MET A 104 11.81 -11.57 13.41
C MET A 104 10.48 -11.92 12.74
N TYR A 105 9.35 -11.62 13.40
CA TYR A 105 8.02 -11.77 12.82
C TYR A 105 7.84 -10.88 11.57
N LEU A 106 8.24 -9.61 11.67
CA LEU A 106 8.20 -8.67 10.54
C LEU A 106 9.12 -9.11 9.40
N ASN A 107 10.35 -9.53 9.69
CA ASN A 107 11.28 -10.06 8.68
C ASN A 107 10.68 -11.23 7.89
N MET A 108 9.91 -12.09 8.55
CA MET A 108 9.23 -13.20 7.90
C MET A 108 8.12 -12.72 6.97
N LEU A 109 7.28 -11.78 7.43
CA LEU A 109 6.15 -11.27 6.63
C LEU A 109 6.56 -10.37 5.46
N ARG A 110 7.69 -9.65 5.55
CA ARG A 110 8.23 -8.85 4.44
C ARG A 110 8.49 -9.66 3.16
N THR A 111 8.56 -10.99 3.27
CA THR A 111 8.75 -11.92 2.15
C THR A 111 7.44 -12.58 1.67
N CYS A 112 6.30 -12.21 2.23
CA CYS A 112 4.99 -12.77 1.89
C CYS A 112 4.25 -11.89 0.85
N GLU A 113 3.42 -12.52 0.03
CA GLU A 113 2.56 -11.81 -0.91
C GLU A 113 1.53 -10.95 -0.15
N GLY A 114 1.30 -9.73 -0.64
CA GLY A 114 0.37 -8.77 -0.04
C GLY A 114 0.97 -7.91 1.08
N TYR A 115 2.21 -8.18 1.52
CA TYR A 115 2.88 -7.30 2.47
C TYR A 115 3.15 -5.92 1.85
N ASN A 116 2.75 -4.85 2.56
CA ASN A 116 2.79 -3.46 2.07
C ASN A 116 2.06 -3.25 0.73
N GLU A 117 0.99 -4.02 0.48
CA GLU A 117 0.12 -3.85 -0.67
C GLU A 117 -1.22 -3.23 -0.22
N ILE A 118 -1.69 -2.23 -0.94
CA ILE A 118 -3.00 -1.60 -0.72
C ILE A 118 -3.95 -2.10 -1.79
N ILE A 119 -5.01 -2.78 -1.35
CA ILE A 119 -6.07 -3.32 -2.21
C ILE A 119 -7.27 -2.39 -2.14
N PHE A 120 -7.74 -1.92 -3.29
CA PHE A 120 -8.93 -1.06 -3.39
C PHE A 120 -10.19 -1.90 -3.64
N PRO A 121 -11.38 -1.39 -3.26
CA PRO A 121 -12.64 -1.99 -3.65
C PRO A 121 -12.77 -2.15 -5.16
N HIS A 122 -13.48 -3.20 -5.59
CA HIS A 122 -13.70 -3.44 -7.01
C HIS A 122 -14.43 -2.25 -7.66
N CYS A 123 -14.00 -1.88 -8.86
CA CYS A 123 -14.55 -0.74 -9.59
C CYS A 123 -14.47 -0.94 -11.10
N ALA A 124 -15.23 -0.15 -11.86
CA ALA A 124 -15.19 -0.18 -13.31
C ALA A 124 -13.88 0.44 -13.85
N CYS A 125 -13.42 -0.03 -15.00
CA CYS A 125 -12.31 0.60 -15.73
C CYS A 125 -12.55 0.54 -17.25
N ASP A 126 -12.00 1.50 -17.98
CA ASP A 126 -12.18 1.61 -19.44
C ASP A 126 -11.39 0.55 -20.25
N SER A 127 -10.48 -0.16 -19.59
CA SER A 127 -9.72 -1.26 -20.17
C SER A 127 -10.51 -2.56 -20.29
N ARG A 128 -11.70 -2.65 -19.66
CA ARG A 128 -12.61 -3.79 -19.76
C ARG A 128 -13.97 -3.35 -20.28
N ARG A 129 -14.56 -4.16 -21.16
CA ARG A 129 -15.91 -3.92 -21.69
C ARG A 129 -17.01 -4.35 -20.73
N LYS A 130 -16.74 -5.31 -19.84
CA LYS A 130 -17.67 -5.91 -18.88
C LYS A 130 -16.92 -6.28 -17.60
N GLY A 131 -17.62 -6.26 -16.47
CA GLY A 131 -17.05 -6.55 -15.17
C GLY A 131 -16.21 -5.41 -14.61
N HIS A 132 -15.67 -5.63 -13.43
CA HIS A 132 -14.86 -4.67 -12.69
C HIS A 132 -13.39 -5.12 -12.65
N VAL A 133 -12.57 -4.32 -11.97
CA VAL A 133 -11.22 -4.66 -11.53
C VAL A 133 -11.07 -4.38 -10.04
N ILE A 134 -10.29 -5.21 -9.36
CA ILE A 134 -9.70 -4.93 -8.05
C ILE A 134 -8.27 -4.47 -8.28
N THR A 135 -7.92 -3.31 -7.77
CA THR A 135 -6.60 -2.73 -7.98
C THR A 135 -5.72 -2.93 -6.74
N ALA A 136 -4.47 -3.32 -6.94
CA ALA A 136 -3.51 -3.51 -5.86
C ALA A 136 -2.24 -2.68 -6.12
N ILE A 137 -1.83 -1.87 -5.15
CA ILE A 137 -0.64 -1.00 -5.22
C ILE A 137 0.38 -1.46 -4.20
N SER A 138 1.59 -1.79 -4.65
CA SER A 138 2.74 -2.11 -3.78
C SER A 138 4.00 -1.40 -4.27
N ILE A 139 5.09 -1.47 -3.50
CA ILE A 139 6.39 -0.94 -3.99
C ILE A 139 6.90 -1.67 -5.25
N THR A 140 6.41 -2.88 -5.52
CA THR A 140 6.91 -3.71 -6.61
C THR A 140 6.14 -3.48 -7.91
N HIS A 141 4.81 -3.45 -7.83
CA HIS A 141 3.94 -3.38 -9.00
C HIS A 141 2.62 -2.67 -8.67
N PHE A 142 1.95 -2.23 -9.73
CA PHE A 142 0.53 -1.93 -9.74
C PHE A 142 -0.23 -3.05 -10.46
N LYS A 143 -1.32 -3.58 -9.89
CA LYS A 143 -2.08 -4.68 -10.50
C LYS A 143 -3.54 -4.31 -10.72
N LEU A 144 -4.10 -4.82 -11.81
CA LEU A 144 -5.54 -4.89 -12.07
C LEU A 144 -5.95 -6.36 -12.14
N HIS A 145 -6.67 -6.84 -11.13
CA HIS A 145 -7.28 -8.16 -11.11
C HIS A 145 -8.71 -8.05 -11.61
N ALA A 146 -9.02 -8.64 -12.75
CA ALA A 146 -10.38 -8.74 -13.25
C ALA A 146 -11.32 -9.41 -12.24
N CYS A 147 -12.54 -8.87 -12.11
CA CYS A 147 -13.58 -9.47 -11.31
C CYS A 147 -14.97 -9.18 -11.92
N THR A 148 -16.00 -9.85 -11.42
CA THR A 148 -17.39 -9.53 -11.76
C THR A 148 -17.81 -8.17 -11.16
N GLU A 149 -18.99 -7.68 -11.52
CA GLU A 149 -19.55 -6.44 -10.96
C GLU A 149 -19.90 -6.58 -9.47
N GLU A 150 -19.95 -7.81 -8.95
CA GLU A 150 -20.11 -8.16 -7.53
C GLU A 150 -18.77 -8.46 -6.83
N GLY A 151 -17.64 -8.26 -7.52
CA GLY A 151 -16.30 -8.42 -6.95
C GLY A 151 -15.77 -9.85 -6.90
N GLN A 152 -16.39 -10.80 -7.60
CA GLN A 152 -15.87 -12.18 -7.69
C GLN A 152 -14.68 -12.24 -8.64
N LEU A 153 -13.53 -12.72 -8.17
CA LEU A 153 -12.28 -12.74 -8.93
C LEU A 153 -12.37 -13.61 -10.19
N GLU A 154 -11.86 -13.09 -11.30
CA GLU A 154 -11.69 -13.82 -12.57
C GLU A 154 -10.22 -14.20 -12.76
N ASN A 155 -9.94 -15.19 -13.64
CA ASN A 155 -8.58 -15.63 -13.92
C ASN A 155 -7.85 -14.72 -14.93
N GLN A 156 -7.83 -13.42 -14.66
CA GLN A 156 -7.11 -12.44 -15.46
C GLN A 156 -6.53 -11.34 -14.55
N VAL A 157 -5.21 -11.24 -14.55
CA VAL A 157 -4.47 -10.21 -13.81
C VAL A 157 -3.52 -9.51 -14.76
N ILE A 158 -3.51 -8.19 -14.74
CA ILE A 158 -2.52 -7.37 -15.43
C ILE A 158 -1.68 -6.68 -14.35
N ALA A 159 -0.41 -7.05 -14.26
CA ALA A 159 0.57 -6.38 -13.40
C ALA A 159 1.39 -5.42 -14.25
N PHE A 160 1.59 -4.20 -13.75
CA PHE A 160 2.43 -3.15 -14.33
C PHE A 160 3.63 -2.91 -13.43
N GLU A 161 4.80 -2.85 -14.06
CA GLU A 161 6.01 -2.39 -13.40
C GLU A 161 6.00 -0.86 -13.27
N TRP A 162 6.68 -0.34 -12.27
CA TRP A 162 6.73 1.10 -12.05
C TRP A 162 7.55 1.86 -13.10
N ASP A 163 8.45 1.19 -13.83
CA ASP A 163 9.18 1.78 -14.97
C ASP A 163 8.34 1.90 -16.25
N GLU A 164 7.25 1.14 -16.36
CA GLU A 164 6.27 1.26 -17.44
C GLU A 164 5.41 2.52 -17.30
N MET A 165 5.23 3.04 -16.08
CA MET A 165 4.38 4.19 -15.78
C MET A 165 5.00 5.50 -16.25
N GLN A 166 4.27 6.24 -17.07
CA GLN A 166 4.72 7.51 -17.65
C GLN A 166 4.09 8.71 -16.97
N ARG A 167 2.76 8.68 -16.80
CA ARG A 167 1.96 9.78 -16.25
C ARG A 167 0.78 9.23 -15.49
N TRP A 168 0.29 9.99 -14.53
CA TRP A 168 -0.97 9.74 -13.83
C TRP A 168 -1.57 11.06 -13.38
N ASP A 169 -2.89 11.09 -13.25
CA ASP A 169 -3.64 12.27 -12.80
C ASP A 169 -5.03 11.83 -12.31
N THR A 170 -5.80 12.78 -11.79
CA THR A 170 -7.20 12.59 -11.42
C THR A 170 -8.16 13.29 -12.38
N ASP A 171 -9.30 12.66 -12.62
CA ASP A 171 -10.42 13.22 -13.38
C ASP A 171 -11.58 13.41 -12.39
N GLU A 172 -11.73 14.62 -11.84
CA GLU A 172 -12.72 14.91 -10.82
C GLU A 172 -14.16 14.77 -11.33
N GLU A 173 -14.42 15.19 -12.58
CA GLU A 173 -15.75 15.07 -13.21
C GLU A 173 -16.11 13.60 -13.43
N GLY A 174 -15.16 12.79 -13.90
CA GLY A 174 -15.34 11.37 -14.11
C GLY A 174 -15.24 10.53 -12.83
N MET A 175 -14.90 11.12 -11.68
CA MET A 175 -14.51 10.42 -10.45
C MET A 175 -13.53 9.28 -10.72
N ALA A 176 -12.46 9.57 -11.45
CA ALA A 176 -11.55 8.56 -11.95
C ALA A 176 -10.08 8.85 -11.64
N PHE A 177 -9.33 7.78 -11.38
CA PHE A 177 -7.88 7.81 -11.42
C PHE A 177 -7.42 7.41 -12.82
N CYS A 178 -6.55 8.22 -13.42
CA CYS A 178 -6.07 8.03 -14.78
C CYS A 178 -4.57 7.75 -14.74
N PHE A 179 -4.10 6.74 -15.48
CA PHE A 179 -2.67 6.50 -15.65
C PHE A 179 -2.32 6.13 -17.09
N GLU A 180 -1.14 6.53 -17.52
CA GLU A 180 -0.55 6.21 -18.81
C GLU A 180 0.66 5.31 -18.61
N TYR A 181 0.69 4.19 -19.34
CA TYR A 181 1.79 3.25 -19.32
C TYR A 181 2.31 2.95 -20.73
N ALA A 182 3.59 2.59 -20.83
CA ALA A 182 4.23 2.16 -22.07
C ALA A 182 4.94 0.81 -21.85
N ARG A 183 4.78 -0.13 -22.79
CA ARG A 183 5.40 -1.46 -22.73
C ARG A 183 6.24 -1.73 -23.97
N GLY A 184 7.56 -1.84 -23.78
CA GLY A 184 8.51 -1.99 -24.87
C GLY A 184 8.31 -0.88 -25.91
N GLU A 185 8.21 -1.26 -27.18
CA GLU A 185 8.05 -0.30 -28.29
C GLU A 185 6.58 0.04 -28.60
N LYS A 186 5.62 -0.41 -27.79
CA LYS A 186 4.21 -0.09 -28.01
C LYS A 186 3.94 1.37 -27.65
N LYS A 187 3.01 1.98 -28.40
CA LYS A 187 2.50 3.32 -28.07
C LYS A 187 1.95 3.34 -26.63
N PRO A 188 2.22 4.42 -25.88
CA PRO A 188 1.64 4.62 -24.55
C PRO A 188 0.11 4.52 -24.59
N ARG A 189 -0.48 4.00 -23.51
CA ARG A 189 -1.92 3.82 -23.38
C ARG A 189 -2.40 4.41 -22.06
N TRP A 190 -3.48 5.17 -22.13
CA TRP A 190 -4.23 5.63 -20.98
C TRP A 190 -5.22 4.57 -20.52
N VAL A 191 -5.42 4.52 -19.20
CA VAL A 191 -6.43 3.73 -18.52
C VAL A 191 -7.10 4.62 -17.47
N LYS A 192 -8.42 4.54 -17.39
CA LYS A 192 -9.23 5.18 -16.36
C LYS A 192 -9.84 4.14 -15.43
N ILE A 193 -9.70 4.37 -14.13
CA ILE A 193 -10.30 3.59 -13.05
C ILE A 193 -11.34 4.45 -12.36
N PHE A 194 -12.62 4.09 -12.49
CA PHE A 194 -13.74 4.88 -12.00
C PHE A 194 -14.06 4.48 -10.55
N THR A 195 -13.54 5.24 -9.59
CA THR A 195 -13.60 4.89 -8.16
C THR A 195 -13.76 6.14 -7.31
N PRO A 196 -14.60 6.15 -6.26
CA PRO A 196 -14.71 7.31 -5.36
C PRO A 196 -13.41 7.58 -4.58
N TYR A 197 -12.45 6.66 -4.61
CA TYR A 197 -11.15 6.78 -3.94
C TYR A 197 -10.02 7.23 -4.87
N PHE A 198 -10.35 7.88 -5.99
CA PHE A 198 -9.38 8.25 -7.03
C PHE A 198 -8.24 9.15 -6.50
N ASN A 199 -8.55 10.10 -5.61
CA ASN A 199 -7.53 10.93 -4.95
C ASN A 199 -6.59 10.12 -4.06
N TYR A 200 -7.13 9.14 -3.32
CA TYR A 200 -6.30 8.27 -2.49
C TYR A 200 -5.41 7.34 -3.33
N MET A 201 -5.93 6.86 -4.46
CA MET A 201 -5.13 6.09 -5.43
C MET A 201 -3.98 6.92 -5.99
N HIS A 202 -4.25 8.17 -6.36
CA HIS A 202 -3.22 9.14 -6.77
C HIS A 202 -2.16 9.35 -5.68
N GLU A 203 -2.57 9.59 -4.43
CA GLU A 203 -1.62 9.73 -3.31
C GLU A 203 -0.76 8.46 -3.10
N CYS A 204 -1.32 7.27 -3.33
CA CYS A 204 -0.54 6.03 -3.28
C CYS A 204 0.53 6.00 -4.38
N PHE A 205 0.20 6.39 -5.62
CA PHE A 205 1.18 6.48 -6.73
C PHE A 205 2.27 7.49 -6.39
N GLU A 206 1.91 8.70 -5.97
CA GLU A 206 2.88 9.73 -5.54
C GLU A 206 3.81 9.20 -4.45
N ARG A 207 3.26 8.51 -3.46
CA ARG A 207 4.05 7.92 -2.37
C ARG A 207 4.99 6.84 -2.88
N VAL A 208 4.52 5.90 -3.70
CA VAL A 208 5.38 4.85 -4.27
C VAL A 208 6.51 5.46 -5.07
N PHE A 209 6.25 6.44 -5.94
CA PHE A 209 7.30 7.11 -6.72
C PHE A 209 8.29 7.90 -5.87
N CYS A 210 7.83 8.51 -4.78
CA CYS A 210 8.71 9.14 -3.79
C CYS A 210 9.66 8.11 -3.16
N GLU A 211 9.13 6.98 -2.70
CA GLU A 211 9.93 5.93 -2.06
C GLU A 211 10.87 5.20 -3.04
N LEU A 212 10.47 5.03 -4.30
CA LEU A 212 11.35 4.49 -5.34
C LEU A 212 12.56 5.40 -5.60
N LYS A 213 12.41 6.73 -5.45
CA LYS A 213 13.54 7.67 -5.52
C LYS A 213 14.47 7.50 -4.32
N TRP A 214 13.93 7.38 -3.11
CA TRP A 214 14.72 7.11 -1.90
C TRP A 214 15.56 5.85 -2.05
N ARG A 215 14.96 4.77 -2.57
CA ARG A 215 15.66 3.49 -2.81
C ARG A 215 16.84 3.64 -3.76
N LYS A 216 16.67 4.40 -4.85
CA LYS A 216 17.77 4.68 -5.81
C LYS A 216 18.89 5.47 -5.14
N GLU A 217 18.55 6.52 -4.39
CA GLU A 217 19.52 7.35 -3.68
C GLU A 217 20.32 6.55 -2.65
N ASN A 218 19.67 5.71 -1.86
CA ASN A 218 20.32 4.83 -0.88
C ASN A 218 21.29 3.85 -1.55
N ILE A 219 20.89 3.21 -2.66
CA ILE A 219 21.77 2.31 -3.43
C ILE A 219 23.02 3.07 -3.92
N PHE A 220 22.85 4.29 -4.45
CA PHE A 220 23.97 5.11 -4.89
C PHE A 220 24.91 5.51 -3.72
N GLN A 221 24.36 5.82 -2.55
CA GLN A 221 25.18 6.11 -1.37
C GLN A 221 25.98 4.90 -0.91
N MET A 222 25.35 3.72 -0.83
CA MET A 222 26.03 2.47 -0.46
C MET A 222 27.12 2.07 -1.46
N ALA A 223 26.86 2.24 -2.77
CA ALA A 223 27.87 1.97 -3.80
C ALA A 223 29.08 2.92 -3.68
N ARG A 224 28.84 4.20 -3.35
CA ARG A 224 29.91 5.18 -3.12
C ARG A 224 30.72 4.90 -1.86
N SER A 225 30.11 4.43 -0.78
CA SER A 225 30.85 4.07 0.44
C SER A 225 31.72 2.84 0.21
N GLN A 226 31.20 1.81 -0.45
CA GLN A 226 31.97 0.59 -0.78
C GLN A 226 33.15 0.88 -1.70
N GLN A 227 33.03 1.80 -2.66
CA GLN A 227 34.17 2.22 -3.50
C GLN A 227 35.26 2.99 -2.73
N ARG A 228 34.89 3.71 -1.65
CA ARG A 228 35.86 4.39 -0.79
C ARG A 228 36.62 3.40 0.08
N ASP A 229 35.94 2.40 0.62
CA ASP A 229 36.54 1.39 1.49
C ASP A 229 37.51 0.44 0.75
N VAL A 230 37.33 0.27 -0.58
CA VAL A 230 38.25 -0.51 -1.43
C VAL A 230 39.47 0.31 -1.89
N ALA A 231 39.43 1.63 -1.76
CA ALA A 231 40.50 2.54 -2.17
C ALA A 231 41.47 2.92 -1.03
N THR A 232 41.29 2.32 0.15
CA THR A 232 42.14 2.44 1.36
C THR A 232 42.71 1.09 1.76
#